data_AF-A0A522B248-F1
#
_entry.id   AF-A0A522B248-F1
#
_cell.length_a   1.000
_cell.length_b   1.000
_cell.length_c   1.000
_cell.angle_alpha   90.00
_cell.angle_beta   90.00
_cell.angle_gamma   90.00
#
_symmetry.space_group_name_H-M   'P 1'
#
loop_
_entity.id
_entity.type
_entity.pdbx_description
1 polymer ?
#
loop_
_entity_poly.entity_id
_entity_poly.type
_entity_poly.pdbx_seq_one_letter_code
_entity_poly.pdbx_strand_id
1 'polypeptide(L)' 'MSRSSKDQHLARLSEVSLFRALSRKELETLGRSADTVSVPAGTVLVEEGSAGREFFIVLSG' A
#
# COMPACT_ATOMS: atom_id res chain seq x y z
N MET A 1 -0.53 -5.76 16.80
CA MET A 1 -0.60 -6.43 15.48
C MET A 1 0.20 -7.73 15.52
N SER A 2 -0.40 -8.86 15.16
CA SER A 2 0.25 -10.19 15.13
C SER A 2 1.34 -10.25 14.05
N ARG A 3 2.45 -10.95 14.33
CA ARG A 3 3.63 -11.08 13.46
C ARG A 3 3.28 -11.53 12.02
N SER A 4 2.28 -12.41 11.90
CA SER A 4 1.76 -12.93 10.62
C SER A 4 1.13 -11.85 9.71
N SER A 5 0.41 -10.88 10.27
CA SER A 5 -0.26 -9.82 9.49
C SER A 5 0.74 -8.81 8.90
N LYS A 6 1.83 -8.53 9.63
CA LYS A 6 2.93 -7.69 9.12
C LYS A 6 3.64 -8.34 7.94
N ASP A 7 3.94 -9.63 8.06
CA ASP A 7 4.63 -10.38 6.99
C ASP A 7 3.78 -10.44 5.72
N GLN A 8 2.46 -10.60 5.85
CA GLN A 8 1.54 -10.59 4.71
C GLN A 8 1.43 -9.21 4.03
N HIS A 9 1.47 -8.13 4.81
CA HIS A 9 1.50 -6.76 4.29
C HIS A 9 2.80 -6.48 3.50
N LEU A 10 3.95 -6.92 4.01
CA LEU A 10 5.24 -6.76 3.33
C LEU A 10 5.36 -7.61 2.07
N ALA A 11 4.81 -8.84 2.09
CA ALA A 11 4.76 -9.69 0.91
C ALA A 11 4.04 -8.99 -0.24
N ARG A 12 2.89 -8.36 0.02
CA ARG A 12 2.14 -7.60 -0.99
C ARG A 12 2.92 -6.41 -1.53
N LEU A 13 3.60 -5.64 -0.67
CA LEU A 13 4.45 -4.52 -1.12
C LEU A 13 5.58 -5.00 -2.03
N SER A 14 6.15 -6.19 -1.78
CA SER A 14 7.21 -6.75 -2.62
C SER A 14 6.75 -7.20 -4.01
N GLU A 15 5.45 -7.48 -4.18
CA GLU A 15 4.86 -7.86 -5.48
C GLU A 15 4.67 -6.66 -6.42
N VAL A 16 4.58 -5.45 -5.86
CA VAL A 16 4.41 -4.21 -6.61
C VAL A 16 5.68 -3.87 -7.36
N SER A 17 5.58 -3.73 -8.69
CA SER A 17 6.73 -3.44 -9.58
C SER A 17 7.53 -2.21 -9.16
N LEU A 18 6.85 -1.16 -8.68
CA LEU A 18 7.45 0.08 -8.20
C LEU A 18 8.44 -0.12 -7.04
N PHE A 19 8.26 -1.18 -6.24
CA PHE A 19 9.05 -1.45 -5.04
C PHE A 19 10.00 -2.63 -5.17
N ARG A 20 10.12 -3.24 -6.36
CA ARG A 20 10.96 -4.43 -6.58
C ARG A 20 12.45 -4.22 -6.29
N ALA A 21 12.93 -2.98 -6.40
CA ALA A 21 14.32 -2.64 -6.11
C ALA A 21 14.59 -2.44 -4.61
N LEU A 22 13.55 -2.38 -3.78
CA LEU A 22 13.69 -2.16 -2.34
C LEU A 22 14.12 -3.44 -1.64
N SER A 23 15.09 -3.31 -0.74
CA SER A 23 15.45 -4.36 0.20
C SER A 23 14.32 -4.64 1.19
N ARG A 24 14.39 -5.78 1.88
CA ARG A 24 13.44 -6.13 2.95
C ARG A 24 13.32 -5.04 4.03
N LYS A 25 14.43 -4.41 4.42
CA LYS A 25 14.45 -3.35 5.44
C LYS A 25 13.78 -2.06 4.96
N GLU A 26 13.90 -1.74 3.67
CA GLU A 26 13.23 -0.61 3.04
C GLU A 26 11.73 -0.87 2.91
N LEU A 27 11.33 -2.09 2.53
CA LEU A 27 9.93 -2.52 2.54
C LEU A 27 9.33 -2.45 3.95
N GLU A 28 10.07 -2.89 4.97
CA GLU A 28 9.65 -2.75 6.38
C GLU A 28 9.48 -1.29 6.79
N THR A 29 10.25 -0.38 6.20
CA THR A 29 10.13 1.06 6.46
C THR A 29 8.92 1.65 5.76
N LEU A 30 8.71 1.29 4.50
CA LEU A 30 7.53 1.65 3.73
C LEU A 30 6.24 1.14 4.40
N GLY A 31 6.21 -0.13 4.80
CA GLY A 31 5.06 -0.76 5.46
C GLY A 31 4.74 -0.22 6.85
N ARG A 32 5.61 0.61 7.46
CA ARG A 32 5.27 1.36 8.68
C ARG A 32 4.49 2.64 8.39
N SER A 33 4.61 3.18 7.18
CA SER A 33 3.94 4.40 6.73
C SER A 33 2.72 4.12 5.84
N ALA A 34 2.59 2.90 5.34
CA ALA A 34 1.48 2.48 4.49
C ALA A 34 0.32 1.91 5.32
N ASP A 35 -0.89 2.35 5.00
CA ASP A 35 -2.13 1.82 5.55
C ASP A 35 -2.86 0.96 4.53
N THR A 36 -3.58 -0.06 5.00
CA THR A 36 -4.50 -0.84 4.16
C THR A 36 -5.91 -0.30 4.34
N VAL A 37 -6.51 0.18 3.26
CA VAL A 37 -7.88 0.72 3.25
C VAL A 37 -8.78 -0.15 2.38
N SER A 38 -10.00 -0.41 2.84
CA SER A 38 -11.06 -1.03 2.06
C SER A 38 -12.19 -0.01 1.95
N VAL A 39 -12.63 0.27 0.73
CA VAL A 39 -13.69 1.25 0.45
C VAL A 39 -14.85 0.59 -0.28
N PRO A 40 -16.10 1.05 -0.10
CA PRO A 40 -17.24 0.54 -0.85
C PRO A 40 -17.15 0.92 -2.34
N ALA A 41 -17.83 0.14 -3.18
CA ALA A 41 -17.94 0.44 -4.61
C ALA A 41 -18.52 1.84 -4.84
N GLY A 42 -17.95 2.57 -5.79
CA GLY A 42 -18.32 3.96 -6.09
C GLY A 42 -17.61 5.01 -5.24
N THR A 43 -16.73 4.62 -4.31
CA THR A 43 -15.89 5.59 -3.58
C THR A 43 -14.88 6.25 -4.52
N VAL A 44 -14.82 7.59 -4.51
CA VAL A 44 -13.81 8.36 -5.22
C VAL A 44 -12.51 8.37 -4.40
N LEU A 45 -11.45 7.75 -4.93
CA LEU A 45 -10.13 7.72 -4.27
C LEU A 45 -9.27 8.94 -4.62
N VAL A 46 -9.38 9.43 -5.86
CA VAL A 46 -8.62 10.58 -6.38
C VAL A 46 -9.57 11.40 -7.24
N GLU A 47 -9.52 12.72 -7.07
CA GLU A 47 -10.30 13.68 -7.85
C GLU A 47 -9.37 14.53 -8.72
N GLU A 48 -9.73 14.72 -9.99
CA GLU A 48 -8.96 15.53 -10.93
C GLU A 48 -8.92 17.00 -10.50
N GLY A 49 -7.75 17.63 -10.61
CA GLY A 49 -7.54 19.02 -10.20
C GLY A 49 -7.35 19.21 -8.69
N SER A 50 -7.64 18.19 -7.88
CA SER A 50 -7.36 18.19 -6.44
C SER A 50 -5.89 17.94 -6.15
N ALA A 51 -5.40 18.49 -5.04
CA ALA A 51 -4.02 18.27 -4.60
C ALA A 51 -3.78 16.79 -4.24
N GLY A 52 -2.77 16.18 -4.86
CA GLY A 52 -2.37 14.81 -4.55
C GLY A 52 -1.72 14.72 -3.18
N ARG A 53 -2.37 14.02 -2.23
CA ARG A 53 -1.85 13.80 -0.87
C ARG A 53 -1.51 12.35 -0.59
N GLU A 54 -2.10 11.43 -1.32
CA GLU A 54 -2.03 9.99 -1.07
C GLU A 54 -1.65 9.25 -2.34
N PHE A 55 -0.96 8.13 -2.15
CA PHE A 55 -0.61 7.18 -3.20
C PHE A 55 -1.28 5.85 -2.90
N PHE A 56 -2.01 5.31 -3.87
CA PHE A 56 -2.77 4.07 -3.71
C PHE A 56 -2.17 2.95 -4.55
N ILE A 57 -2.27 1.74 -4.00
CA ILE A 57 -1.98 0.48 -4.70
C ILE A 57 -3.24 -0.36 -4.60
N VAL A 58 -3.80 -0.71 -5.74
CA VAL A 58 -5.00 -1.56 -5.79
C VAL A 58 -4.58 -3.00 -5.56
N LEU A 59 -4.94 -3.55 -4.40
CA LEU A 59 -4.66 -4.95 -4.03
C LEU A 59 -5.75 -5.91 -4.52
N SER A 60 -6.99 -5.43 -4.57
CA SER A 60 -8.19 -6.17 -4.97
C SER A 60 -9.32 -5.18 -5.24
N GLY A 61 -10.20 -5.49 -6.18
CA GLY A 61 -11.36 -4.69 -6.54
C GLY A 61 -12.18 -5.37 -7.61
#